data_AF-D3PUF7-F1
#
_entry.id   AF-D3PUF7-F1
#
_cell.length_a   1.000
_cell.length_b   1.000
_cell.length_c   1.000
_cell.angle_alpha   90.00
_cell.angle_beta   90.00
_cell.angle_gamma   90.00
#
_symmetry.space_group_name_H-M   'P 1'
#
loop_
_entity.id
_entity.type
_entity.pdbx_description
1 polymer ?
#
loop_
_entity_poly.entity_id
_entity_poly.type
_entity_poly.pdbx_seq_one_letter_code
_entity_poly.pdbx_strand_id
1 'polypeptide(L)'
;MAATPAAKPAAPQLPASGTEADVDEHPLVDDAEWWQLTFTGADASDAEAEGFTVEATRLSRVDLSGGRWTKGAWRNCVFEDGNLANTHASDCGLQRSSFATMRMTGWQWNNGVVKDVTFTGCRMDLAGLRFSRLRHVVFDGCRLTGVDLTNAELTSVRFTNCDLTGARLHHATMDNVRLEGCVLEDVTGVEALRGATVASGDLLPLTFSMAASLGITVEYSPTGN
;
A
#
# COMPACT_ATOMS: atom_id res chain seq x y z
N MET A 1 -13.85 23.84 8.47
CA MET A 1 -12.65 23.60 9.29
C MET A 1 -11.53 23.17 8.36
N ALA A 2 -10.36 23.81 8.41
CA ALA A 2 -9.21 23.37 7.63
C ALA A 2 -8.75 22.01 8.15
N ALA A 3 -8.55 21.03 7.26
CA ALA A 3 -8.03 19.72 7.65
C ALA A 3 -6.63 19.87 8.23
N THR A 4 -6.39 19.32 9.42
CA THR A 4 -5.03 19.22 9.99
C THR A 4 -4.17 18.42 9.02
N PRO A 5 -2.99 18.90 8.60
CA PRO A 5 -2.14 18.15 7.69
C PRO A 5 -1.76 16.81 8.33
N ALA A 6 -2.04 15.71 7.63
CA ALA A 6 -1.62 14.37 8.07
C ALA A 6 -0.10 14.34 8.33
N ALA A 7 0.28 13.76 9.46
CA ALA A 7 1.67 13.63 9.87
C ALA A 7 2.47 12.85 8.81
N LYS A 8 3.67 13.34 8.48
CA LYS A 8 4.58 12.65 7.56
C LYS A 8 5.01 11.31 8.20
N PRO A 9 5.03 10.20 7.46
CA PRO A 9 5.57 8.93 7.94
C PRO A 9 7.01 9.10 8.46
N ALA A 10 7.32 8.46 9.59
CA ALA A 10 8.69 8.39 10.06
C ALA A 10 9.57 7.60 9.07
N ALA A 11 10.70 8.18 8.68
CA ALA A 11 11.60 7.57 7.70
C ALA A 11 12.27 6.28 8.26
N PRO A 12 12.65 5.34 7.38
CA PRO A 12 13.46 4.18 7.75
C PRO A 12 14.76 4.59 8.45
N GLN A 13 15.14 3.84 9.48
CA GLN A 13 16.42 4.02 10.19
C GLN A 13 17.38 2.90 9.80
N LEU A 14 18.31 3.23 8.90
CA LEU A 14 19.32 2.32 8.38
C LEU A 14 20.72 2.76 8.81
N PRO A 15 21.67 1.82 8.97
CA PRO A 15 23.08 2.17 9.07
C PRO A 15 23.57 2.79 7.75
N ALA A 16 24.64 3.58 7.81
CA ALA A 16 25.21 4.25 6.63
C ALA A 16 25.64 3.25 5.54
N SER A 17 26.13 2.08 5.94
CA SER A 17 26.45 0.94 5.09
C SER A 17 25.82 -0.33 5.68
N GLY A 18 25.25 -1.18 4.83
CA GLY A 18 24.80 -2.53 5.22
C GLY A 18 25.83 -3.59 4.82
N THR A 19 25.66 -4.80 5.34
CA THR A 19 26.43 -5.98 4.91
C THR A 19 25.76 -6.56 3.66
N GLU A 20 26.49 -6.64 2.54
CA GLU A 20 25.99 -7.35 1.35
C GLU A 20 25.73 -8.82 1.70
N ALA A 21 24.57 -9.32 1.31
CA ALA A 21 24.12 -10.66 1.63
C ALA A 21 23.63 -11.38 0.37
N ASP A 22 23.82 -12.70 0.38
CA ASP A 22 23.25 -13.62 -0.61
C ASP A 22 22.05 -14.33 0.01
N VAL A 23 20.98 -14.47 -0.76
CA VAL A 23 19.75 -15.12 -0.28
C VAL A 23 19.90 -16.63 -0.16
N ASP A 24 20.88 -17.24 -0.84
CA ASP A 24 21.22 -18.65 -0.67
C ASP A 24 21.85 -18.92 0.71
N GLU A 25 22.60 -17.95 1.23
CA GLU A 25 23.20 -18.01 2.57
C GLU A 25 22.23 -17.51 3.67
N HIS A 26 21.30 -16.64 3.28
CA HIS A 26 20.29 -16.03 4.14
C HIS A 26 18.89 -16.25 3.56
N PRO A 27 18.38 -17.49 3.49
CA PRO A 27 17.08 -17.74 2.90
C PRO A 27 15.96 -17.14 3.77
N LEU A 28 14.90 -16.65 3.12
CA LEU A 28 13.69 -16.21 3.81
C LEU A 28 12.82 -17.43 4.12
N VAL A 29 12.96 -17.93 5.34
CA VAL A 29 12.26 -19.12 5.86
C VAL A 29 11.68 -18.82 7.24
N ASP A 30 11.01 -19.80 7.83
CA ASP A 30 10.45 -19.71 9.18
C ASP A 30 11.49 -19.21 10.19
N ASP A 31 11.06 -18.26 11.03
CA ASP A 31 11.85 -17.62 12.08
C ASP A 31 13.17 -16.98 11.58
N ALA A 32 13.32 -16.73 10.28
CA ALA A 32 14.51 -16.08 9.74
C ALA A 32 14.71 -14.68 10.34
N GLU A 33 15.96 -14.35 10.65
CA GLU A 33 16.34 -13.04 11.18
C GLU A 33 17.36 -12.37 10.25
N TRP A 34 16.96 -11.26 9.62
CA TRP A 34 17.83 -10.43 8.79
C TRP A 34 18.04 -9.08 9.43
N TRP A 35 19.28 -8.78 9.85
CA TRP A 35 19.62 -7.51 10.48
C TRP A 35 20.69 -6.78 9.69
N GLN A 36 20.40 -5.55 9.26
CA GLN A 36 21.36 -4.66 8.63
C GLN A 36 21.99 -5.22 7.34
N LEU A 37 21.24 -6.04 6.62
CA LEU A 37 21.67 -6.64 5.36
C LEU A 37 21.37 -5.74 4.15
N THR A 38 22.03 -6.03 3.05
CA THR A 38 21.76 -5.44 1.73
C THR A 38 21.68 -6.57 0.72
N PHE A 39 20.54 -6.69 0.06
CA PHE A 39 20.31 -7.62 -1.03
C PHE A 39 20.15 -6.84 -2.33
N THR A 40 20.95 -7.20 -3.34
CA THR A 40 20.89 -6.58 -4.66
C THR A 40 20.65 -7.64 -5.73
N GLY A 41 19.51 -7.60 -6.39
CA GLY A 41 19.20 -8.57 -7.47
C GLY A 41 18.92 -9.98 -6.99
N ALA A 42 18.66 -10.17 -5.68
CA ALA A 42 18.37 -11.48 -5.10
C ALA A 42 17.01 -12.01 -5.54
N ASP A 43 16.90 -13.32 -5.75
CA ASP A 43 15.67 -14.01 -6.07
C ASP A 43 15.26 -14.93 -4.92
N ALA A 44 14.21 -14.54 -4.22
CA ALA A 44 13.48 -15.36 -3.26
C ALA A 44 11.98 -15.36 -3.61
N SER A 45 11.69 -15.47 -4.91
CA SER A 45 10.34 -15.73 -5.38
C SER A 45 9.78 -17.01 -4.77
N ASP A 46 8.47 -17.02 -4.54
CA ASP A 46 7.70 -18.09 -3.90
C ASP A 46 8.18 -18.48 -2.48
N ALA A 47 9.05 -17.68 -1.85
CA ALA A 47 9.52 -17.95 -0.49
C ALA A 47 8.35 -17.99 0.51
N GLU A 48 8.28 -19.08 1.27
CA GLU A 48 7.29 -19.29 2.33
C GLU A 48 7.98 -19.14 3.69
N ALA A 49 7.40 -18.32 4.57
CA ALA A 49 7.98 -18.06 5.89
C ALA A 49 6.93 -17.61 6.92
N GLU A 50 7.00 -18.20 8.12
CA GLU A 50 6.25 -17.77 9.30
C GLU A 50 7.18 -17.11 10.34
N GLY A 51 6.72 -16.08 11.03
CA GLY A 51 7.38 -15.57 12.26
C GLY A 51 8.71 -14.83 12.06
N PHE A 52 9.18 -14.67 10.83
CA PHE A 52 10.47 -14.03 10.53
C PHE A 52 10.52 -12.53 10.91
N THR A 53 11.74 -12.03 11.09
CA THR A 53 12.01 -10.60 11.32
C THR A 53 13.08 -10.07 10.38
N VAL A 54 12.74 -9.02 9.64
CA VAL A 54 13.68 -8.25 8.81
C VAL A 54 13.77 -6.83 9.37
N GLU A 55 14.98 -6.44 9.76
CA GLU A 55 15.26 -5.16 10.41
C GLU A 55 16.38 -4.43 9.68
N ALA A 56 16.17 -3.14 9.42
CA ALA A 56 17.18 -2.23 8.87
C ALA A 56 17.86 -2.78 7.59
N THR A 57 17.09 -3.39 6.70
CA THR A 57 17.60 -4.08 5.51
C THR A 57 17.27 -3.30 4.24
N ARG A 58 18.21 -3.29 3.28
CA ARG A 58 18.02 -2.73 1.94
C ARG A 58 17.79 -3.85 0.94
N LEU A 59 16.77 -3.71 0.10
CA LEU A 59 16.38 -4.69 -0.90
C LEU A 59 16.21 -3.99 -2.25
N SER A 60 17.21 -4.07 -3.10
CA SER A 60 17.22 -3.40 -4.41
C SER A 60 17.15 -4.42 -5.53
N ARG A 61 16.20 -4.25 -6.45
CA ARG A 61 15.98 -5.16 -7.60
C ARG A 61 15.76 -6.62 -7.20
N VAL A 62 15.23 -6.86 -6.01
CA VAL A 62 14.91 -8.22 -5.54
C VAL A 62 13.65 -8.75 -6.20
N ASP A 63 13.56 -10.07 -6.35
CA ASP A 63 12.31 -10.76 -6.61
C ASP A 63 11.84 -11.51 -5.36
N LEU A 64 10.66 -11.13 -4.87
CA LEU A 64 9.94 -11.73 -3.74
C LEU A 64 8.50 -12.07 -4.16
N SER A 65 8.24 -12.14 -5.48
CA SER A 65 6.91 -12.41 -6.02
C SER A 65 6.43 -13.81 -5.64
N GLY A 66 5.11 -13.97 -5.53
CA GLY A 66 4.50 -15.26 -5.15
C GLY A 66 4.71 -15.71 -3.71
N GLY A 67 5.58 -15.05 -2.93
CA GLY A 67 5.90 -15.41 -1.56
C GLY A 67 4.67 -15.48 -0.64
N ARG A 68 4.73 -16.36 0.38
CA ARG A 68 3.64 -16.56 1.36
C ARG A 68 4.15 -16.36 2.77
N TRP A 69 3.65 -15.32 3.43
CA TRP A 69 4.18 -14.89 4.70
C TRP A 69 3.11 -14.82 5.77
N THR A 70 3.40 -15.32 6.95
CA THR A 70 2.49 -15.20 8.10
C THR A 70 3.26 -14.67 9.31
N LYS A 71 2.65 -13.74 10.05
CA LYS A 71 3.21 -13.20 11.31
C LYS A 71 4.64 -12.61 11.20
N GLY A 72 5.11 -12.30 9.99
CA GLY A 72 6.42 -11.73 9.73
C GLY A 72 6.46 -10.23 10.02
N ALA A 73 7.65 -9.70 10.31
CA ALA A 73 7.84 -8.28 10.59
C ALA A 73 8.95 -7.67 9.74
N TRP A 74 8.60 -6.62 8.99
CA TRP A 74 9.56 -5.79 8.25
C TRP A 74 9.64 -4.41 8.90
N ARG A 75 10.84 -4.04 9.34
CA ARG A 75 11.08 -2.80 10.08
C ARG A 75 12.28 -2.07 9.53
N ASN A 76 12.16 -0.75 9.36
CA ASN A 76 13.25 0.08 8.86
C ASN A 76 13.82 -0.40 7.51
N CYS A 77 12.98 -0.98 6.66
CA CYS A 77 13.40 -1.56 5.39
C CYS A 77 13.24 -0.56 4.24
N VAL A 78 14.12 -0.67 3.25
CA VAL A 78 14.04 0.09 2.00
C VAL A 78 14.01 -0.88 0.83
N PHE A 79 12.93 -0.82 0.04
CA PHE A 79 12.73 -1.60 -1.17
C PHE A 79 12.75 -0.70 -2.40
N GLU A 80 13.56 -1.04 -3.40
CA GLU A 80 13.72 -0.23 -4.62
C GLU A 80 13.77 -1.13 -5.86
N ASP A 81 13.04 -0.75 -6.92
CA ASP A 81 13.13 -1.37 -8.25
C ASP A 81 12.93 -2.90 -8.31
N GLY A 82 12.21 -3.48 -7.35
CA GLY A 82 12.00 -4.92 -7.22
C GLY A 82 10.57 -5.40 -7.53
N ASN A 83 10.32 -6.67 -7.19
CA ASN A 83 9.08 -7.39 -7.47
C ASN A 83 8.50 -8.06 -6.21
N LEU A 84 7.24 -7.78 -5.91
CA LEU A 84 6.40 -8.33 -4.84
C LEU A 84 5.02 -8.73 -5.41
N ALA A 85 4.95 -8.97 -6.73
CA ALA A 85 3.69 -9.33 -7.36
C ALA A 85 3.17 -10.66 -6.81
N ASN A 86 1.85 -10.76 -6.58
CA ASN A 86 1.18 -11.94 -6.07
C ASN A 86 1.74 -12.48 -4.73
N THR A 87 2.50 -11.70 -3.97
CA THR A 87 2.87 -12.07 -2.60
C THR A 87 1.62 -12.04 -1.71
N HIS A 88 1.46 -13.06 -0.87
CA HIS A 88 0.36 -13.20 0.06
C HIS A 88 0.86 -13.17 1.50
N ALA A 89 0.60 -12.07 2.20
CA ALA A 89 0.92 -11.92 3.60
C ALA A 89 -0.35 -11.84 4.46
N SER A 90 -0.33 -12.53 5.60
CA SER A 90 -1.37 -12.38 6.64
C SER A 90 -0.76 -12.16 8.01
N ASP A 91 -1.38 -11.27 8.79
CA ASP A 91 -0.94 -10.96 10.16
C ASP A 91 0.50 -10.41 10.24
N CYS A 92 1.02 -9.89 9.12
CA CYS A 92 2.36 -9.33 9.02
C CYS A 92 2.40 -7.83 9.34
N GLY A 93 3.55 -7.36 9.81
CA GLY A 93 3.82 -5.95 10.10
C GLY A 93 4.78 -5.31 9.10
N LEU A 94 4.43 -4.12 8.60
CA LEU A 94 5.34 -3.17 7.95
C LEU A 94 5.47 -1.94 8.83
N GLN A 95 6.69 -1.59 9.25
CA GLN A 95 6.92 -0.42 10.06
C GLN A 95 8.10 0.40 9.55
N ARG A 96 7.94 1.73 9.49
CA ARG A 96 9.02 2.68 9.18
C ARG A 96 9.80 2.28 7.94
N SER A 97 9.11 1.92 6.86
CA SER A 97 9.71 1.32 5.68
C SER A 97 9.31 2.10 4.42
N SER A 98 10.09 1.99 3.35
CA SER A 98 9.77 2.63 2.08
C SER A 98 9.87 1.67 0.90
N PHE A 99 8.96 1.84 -0.04
CA PHE A 99 8.89 1.11 -1.29
C PHE A 99 8.91 2.12 -2.43
N ALA A 100 9.91 2.03 -3.31
CA ALA A 100 10.00 2.85 -4.50
C ALA A 100 9.99 1.96 -5.74
N THR A 101 9.22 2.37 -6.76
CA THR A 101 9.22 1.75 -8.10
C THR A 101 8.99 0.24 -8.12
N MET A 102 8.33 -0.31 -7.08
CA MET A 102 8.08 -1.73 -6.94
C MET A 102 6.93 -2.21 -7.84
N ARG A 103 7.07 -3.43 -8.37
CA ARG A 103 5.94 -4.19 -8.95
C ARG A 103 5.25 -4.96 -7.83
N MET A 104 3.96 -4.71 -7.63
CA MET A 104 3.18 -5.26 -6.51
C MET A 104 1.75 -5.63 -6.96
N THR A 105 1.56 -5.94 -8.25
CA THR A 105 0.25 -6.36 -8.77
C THR A 105 -0.22 -7.60 -8.02
N GLY A 106 -1.46 -7.56 -7.51
CA GLY A 106 -2.05 -8.64 -6.74
C GLY A 106 -1.49 -8.80 -5.31
N TRP A 107 -0.62 -7.90 -4.83
CA TRP A 107 -0.05 -7.95 -3.48
C TRP A 107 -1.13 -7.99 -2.40
N GLN A 108 -1.12 -9.01 -1.56
CA GLN A 108 -2.08 -9.17 -0.45
C GLN A 108 -1.37 -8.96 0.88
N TRP A 109 -1.91 -8.09 1.72
CA TRP A 109 -1.41 -7.80 3.06
C TRP A 109 -2.55 -7.81 4.07
N ASN A 110 -3.31 -8.92 4.15
CA ASN A 110 -4.55 -8.98 4.90
C ASN A 110 -4.33 -9.12 6.41
N ASN A 111 -5.23 -8.57 7.23
CA ASN A 111 -5.10 -8.53 8.70
C ASN A 111 -3.77 -7.92 9.20
N GLY A 112 -3.06 -7.19 8.34
CA GLY A 112 -1.72 -6.69 8.64
C GLY A 112 -1.74 -5.32 9.33
N VAL A 113 -0.56 -4.92 9.80
CA VAL A 113 -0.30 -3.56 10.29
C VAL A 113 0.69 -2.87 9.37
N VAL A 114 0.36 -1.67 8.90
CA VAL A 114 1.23 -0.83 8.08
C VAL A 114 1.36 0.52 8.77
N LYS A 115 2.54 0.82 9.32
CA LYS A 115 2.75 2.01 10.15
C LYS A 115 3.98 2.78 9.72
N ASP A 116 3.82 4.08 9.48
CA ASP A 116 4.92 4.96 9.06
C ASP A 116 5.58 4.43 7.77
N VAL A 117 4.79 4.20 6.72
CA VAL A 117 5.26 3.61 5.45
C VAL A 117 5.01 4.54 4.26
N THR A 118 5.94 4.57 3.30
CA THR A 118 5.78 5.28 2.03
C THR A 118 5.86 4.33 0.85
N PHE A 119 4.90 4.44 -0.08
CA PHE A 119 4.92 3.82 -1.40
C PHE A 119 5.03 4.92 -2.46
N THR A 120 6.04 4.85 -3.32
CA THR A 120 6.31 5.88 -4.35
C THR A 120 6.48 5.24 -5.71
N GLY A 121 5.63 5.61 -6.67
CA GLY A 121 5.70 5.09 -8.04
C GLY A 121 5.46 3.58 -8.17
N CYS A 122 4.82 2.96 -7.18
CA CYS A 122 4.58 1.52 -7.17
C CYS A 122 3.38 1.14 -8.05
N ARG A 123 3.45 -0.05 -8.66
CA ARG A 123 2.31 -0.66 -9.38
C ARG A 123 1.64 -1.68 -8.47
N MET A 124 0.49 -1.32 -7.92
CA MET A 124 -0.24 -2.06 -6.89
C MET A 124 -1.66 -2.42 -7.36
N ASP A 125 -1.84 -2.60 -8.68
CA ASP A 125 -3.10 -3.05 -9.27
C ASP A 125 -3.59 -4.32 -8.57
N LEU A 126 -4.88 -4.38 -8.21
CA LEU A 126 -5.51 -5.52 -7.54
C LEU A 126 -4.90 -5.88 -6.17
N ALA A 127 -4.16 -4.96 -5.54
CA ALA A 127 -3.65 -5.18 -4.19
C ALA A 127 -4.80 -5.31 -3.18
N GLY A 128 -4.62 -6.17 -2.17
CA GLY A 128 -5.60 -6.40 -1.10
C GLY A 128 -5.02 -6.04 0.26
N LEU A 129 -5.73 -5.18 0.99
CA LEU A 129 -5.39 -4.68 2.33
C LEU A 129 -6.58 -4.90 3.27
N ARG A 130 -7.32 -6.00 3.06
CA ARG A 130 -8.56 -6.25 3.82
C ARG A 130 -8.24 -6.38 5.30
N PHE A 131 -9.12 -5.83 6.14
CA PHE A 131 -8.99 -5.87 7.61
C PHE A 131 -7.67 -5.31 8.16
N SER A 132 -6.91 -4.56 7.34
CA SER A 132 -5.59 -4.07 7.73
C SER A 132 -5.67 -2.72 8.41
N ARG A 133 -4.68 -2.45 9.26
CA ARG A 133 -4.54 -1.17 9.95
C ARG A 133 -3.42 -0.35 9.33
N LEU A 134 -3.79 0.73 8.64
CA LEU A 134 -2.86 1.66 8.03
C LEU A 134 -2.78 2.93 8.88
N ARG A 135 -1.59 3.24 9.39
CA ARG A 135 -1.36 4.45 10.20
C ARG A 135 -0.16 5.22 9.70
N HIS A 136 -0.36 6.50 9.36
CA HIS A 136 0.69 7.36 8.82
C HIS A 136 1.30 6.73 7.56
N VAL A 137 0.47 6.52 6.53
CA VAL A 137 0.90 5.89 5.27
C VAL A 137 0.74 6.89 4.14
N VAL A 138 1.71 6.93 3.23
CA VAL A 138 1.65 7.76 2.02
C VAL A 138 1.80 6.87 0.80
N PHE A 139 0.84 6.99 -0.12
CA PHE A 139 0.94 6.52 -1.49
C PHE A 139 1.13 7.75 -2.39
N ASP A 140 2.21 7.78 -3.16
CA ASP A 140 2.54 8.89 -4.06
C ASP A 140 2.84 8.35 -5.46
N GLY A 141 2.09 8.79 -6.47
CA GLY A 141 2.26 8.34 -7.85
C GLY A 141 2.01 6.84 -8.05
N CYS A 142 1.24 6.20 -7.18
CA CYS A 142 1.01 4.76 -7.22
C CYS A 142 -0.22 4.41 -8.09
N ARG A 143 -0.15 3.28 -8.78
CA ARG A 143 -1.29 2.71 -9.49
C ARG A 143 -1.96 1.67 -8.58
N LEU A 144 -3.20 1.91 -8.18
CA LEU A 144 -3.96 1.15 -7.19
C LEU A 144 -5.31 0.71 -7.77
N THR A 145 -5.38 0.47 -9.09
CA THR A 145 -6.66 0.11 -9.74
C THR A 145 -7.19 -1.20 -9.17
N GLY A 146 -8.45 -1.20 -8.73
CA GLY A 146 -9.09 -2.35 -8.12
C GLY A 146 -8.55 -2.71 -6.72
N VAL A 147 -7.84 -1.79 -6.04
CA VAL A 147 -7.36 -2.04 -4.67
C VAL A 147 -8.54 -2.37 -3.74
N ASP A 148 -8.36 -3.38 -2.89
CA ASP A 148 -9.37 -3.81 -1.93
C ASP A 148 -9.00 -3.40 -0.52
N LEU A 149 -9.69 -2.37 -0.01
CA LEU A 149 -9.56 -1.84 1.35
C LEU A 149 -10.77 -2.24 2.22
N THR A 150 -11.51 -3.29 1.84
CA THR A 150 -12.70 -3.73 2.57
C THR A 150 -12.37 -4.02 4.04
N ASN A 151 -13.12 -3.42 4.96
CA ASN A 151 -12.89 -3.46 6.41
C ASN A 151 -11.53 -2.91 6.89
N ALA A 152 -10.77 -2.17 6.07
CA ALA A 152 -9.52 -1.58 6.51
C ALA A 152 -9.74 -0.38 7.44
N GLU A 153 -8.81 -0.18 8.38
CA GLU A 153 -8.77 1.00 9.25
C GLU A 153 -7.65 1.93 8.77
N LEU A 154 -8.00 3.12 8.30
CA LEU A 154 -7.05 4.11 7.78
C LEU A 154 -6.99 5.32 8.71
N THR A 155 -5.82 5.60 9.30
CA THR A 155 -5.57 6.76 10.15
C THR A 155 -4.40 7.59 9.63
N SER A 156 -4.65 8.84 9.26
CA SER A 156 -3.66 9.75 8.67
C SER A 156 -2.98 9.15 7.43
N VAL A 157 -3.79 8.70 6.47
CA VAL A 157 -3.32 8.14 5.19
C VAL A 157 -3.46 9.18 4.08
N ARG A 158 -2.48 9.26 3.18
CA ARG A 158 -2.51 10.14 2.02
C ARG A 158 -2.36 9.35 0.73
N PHE A 159 -3.23 9.64 -0.23
CA PHE A 159 -3.09 9.27 -1.63
C PHE A 159 -2.81 10.55 -2.42
N THR A 160 -1.66 10.60 -3.10
CA THR A 160 -1.25 11.74 -3.93
C THR A 160 -0.97 11.23 -5.33
N ASN A 161 -1.56 11.83 -6.36
CA ASN A 161 -1.33 11.46 -7.75
C ASN A 161 -1.55 9.95 -8.02
N CYS A 162 -2.53 9.33 -7.35
CA CYS A 162 -2.76 7.90 -7.43
C CYS A 162 -3.94 7.55 -8.35
N ASP A 163 -3.87 6.41 -9.01
CA ASP A 163 -5.01 5.84 -9.72
C ASP A 163 -5.75 4.85 -8.81
N LEU A 164 -6.93 5.21 -8.33
CA LEU A 164 -7.78 4.40 -7.45
C LEU A 164 -9.03 3.91 -8.19
N THR A 165 -8.99 3.83 -9.53
CA THR A 165 -10.12 3.34 -10.34
C THR A 165 -10.56 1.95 -9.86
N GLY A 166 -11.85 1.77 -9.58
CA GLY A 166 -12.40 0.51 -9.09
C GLY A 166 -12.04 0.16 -7.64
N ALA A 167 -11.51 1.10 -6.85
CA ALA A 167 -11.17 0.85 -5.45
C ALA A 167 -12.40 0.43 -4.64
N ARG A 168 -12.23 -0.57 -3.77
CA ARG A 168 -13.29 -1.13 -2.94
C ARG A 168 -13.11 -0.71 -1.49
N LEU A 169 -14.02 0.11 -0.98
CA LEU A 169 -13.91 0.74 0.34
C LEU A 169 -14.96 0.23 1.35
N HIS A 170 -15.71 -0.82 1.03
CA HIS A 170 -16.81 -1.30 1.87
C HIS A 170 -16.39 -1.52 3.32
N HIS A 171 -17.11 -0.89 4.26
CA HIS A 171 -16.83 -0.96 5.70
C HIS A 171 -15.44 -0.48 6.13
N ALA A 172 -14.68 0.19 5.26
CA ALA A 172 -13.45 0.83 5.67
C ALA A 172 -13.76 2.02 6.60
N THR A 173 -12.84 2.31 7.52
CA THR A 173 -12.92 3.50 8.37
C THR A 173 -11.80 4.46 8.01
N MET A 174 -12.14 5.74 7.93
CA MET A 174 -11.20 6.79 7.55
C MET A 174 -11.16 7.87 8.62
N ASP A 175 -10.01 8.04 9.24
CA ASP A 175 -9.70 9.15 10.12
C ASP A 175 -8.50 9.91 9.53
N ASN A 176 -8.69 11.20 9.24
CA ASN A 176 -7.66 12.06 8.66
C ASN A 176 -7.08 11.52 7.32
N VAL A 177 -7.94 10.98 6.45
CA VAL A 177 -7.53 10.51 5.12
C VAL A 177 -7.61 11.65 4.10
N ARG A 178 -6.59 11.77 3.23
CA ARG A 178 -6.56 12.78 2.16
C ARG A 178 -6.32 12.15 0.79
N LEU A 179 -7.12 12.57 -0.19
CA LEU A 179 -6.98 12.23 -1.60
C LEU A 179 -6.72 13.51 -2.39
N GLU A 180 -5.65 13.52 -3.17
CA GLU A 180 -5.23 14.68 -3.96
C GLU A 180 -4.62 14.26 -5.30
N GLY A 181 -5.16 14.77 -6.41
CA GLY A 181 -4.73 14.41 -7.75
C GLY A 181 -5.03 12.95 -8.08
N CYS A 182 -6.08 12.37 -7.48
CA CYS A 182 -6.41 10.96 -7.63
C CYS A 182 -7.47 10.72 -8.70
N VAL A 183 -7.35 9.60 -9.42
CA VAL A 183 -8.44 9.07 -10.26
C VAL A 183 -9.37 8.24 -9.38
N LEU A 184 -10.65 8.61 -9.31
CA LEU A 184 -11.65 8.03 -8.41
C LEU A 184 -12.89 7.55 -9.18
N GLU A 185 -12.66 6.84 -10.28
CA GLU A 185 -13.71 6.23 -11.10
C GLU A 185 -14.11 4.86 -10.52
N ASP A 186 -15.37 4.47 -10.66
CA ASP A 186 -15.90 3.16 -10.26
C ASP A 186 -15.59 2.73 -8.81
N VAL A 187 -15.36 3.71 -7.92
CA VAL A 187 -15.13 3.44 -6.49
C VAL A 187 -16.42 2.92 -5.84
N THR A 188 -16.33 1.83 -5.09
CA THR A 188 -17.46 1.27 -4.33
C THR A 188 -17.24 1.42 -2.83
N GLY A 189 -18.34 1.46 -2.06
CA GLY A 189 -18.26 1.68 -0.61
C GLY A 189 -17.92 3.13 -0.24
N VAL A 190 -18.34 4.10 -1.07
CA VAL A 190 -18.05 5.53 -0.91
C VAL A 190 -18.53 6.12 0.42
N GLU A 191 -19.45 5.47 1.14
CA GLU A 191 -19.83 5.82 2.50
C GLU A 191 -18.63 5.83 3.48
N ALA A 192 -17.60 5.03 3.21
CA ALA A 192 -16.37 4.99 3.98
C ALA A 192 -15.53 6.27 3.86
N LEU A 193 -15.77 7.10 2.83
CA LEU A 193 -15.11 8.40 2.66
C LEU A 193 -15.56 9.45 3.70
N ARG A 194 -16.49 9.12 4.62
CA ARG A 194 -16.88 10.00 5.71
C ARG A 194 -15.64 10.48 6.49
N GLY A 195 -15.44 11.79 6.55
CA GLY A 195 -14.31 12.41 7.24
C GLY A 195 -13.03 12.52 6.41
N ALA A 196 -12.97 11.91 5.23
CA ALA A 196 -11.87 12.10 4.29
C ALA A 196 -11.93 13.50 3.64
N THR A 197 -10.76 14.00 3.27
CA THR A 197 -10.62 15.24 2.47
C THR A 197 -10.27 14.86 1.04
N VAL A 198 -11.09 15.29 0.08
CA VAL A 198 -10.87 15.08 -1.36
C VAL A 198 -10.58 16.43 -2.02
N ALA A 199 -9.55 16.52 -2.85
CA ALA A 199 -9.25 17.72 -3.61
C ALA A 199 -10.36 17.99 -4.65
N SER A 200 -10.68 19.27 -4.90
CA SER A 200 -11.80 19.63 -5.78
C SER A 200 -11.66 19.12 -7.22
N GLY A 201 -10.42 18.97 -7.70
CA GLY A 201 -10.12 18.42 -9.02
C GLY A 201 -10.53 16.94 -9.18
N ASP A 202 -10.62 16.20 -8.08
CA ASP A 202 -10.90 14.76 -8.09
C ASP A 202 -12.40 14.46 -7.91
N LEU A 203 -13.25 15.49 -7.73
CA LEU A 203 -14.66 15.32 -7.37
C LEU A 203 -15.55 14.86 -8.54
N LEU A 204 -15.24 15.27 -9.77
CA LEU A 204 -16.08 14.93 -10.92
C LEU A 204 -16.22 13.41 -11.13
N PRO A 205 -15.13 12.62 -11.23
CA PRO A 205 -15.25 11.17 -11.36
C PRO A 205 -15.92 10.53 -10.13
N LEU A 206 -15.57 10.99 -8.93
CA LEU A 206 -16.16 10.50 -7.68
C LEU A 206 -17.68 10.73 -7.60
N THR A 207 -18.21 11.80 -8.22
CA THR A 207 -19.63 12.15 -8.17
C THR A 207 -20.51 11.05 -8.75
N PHE A 208 -20.06 10.36 -9.81
CA PHE A 208 -20.80 9.26 -10.40
C PHE A 208 -20.89 8.06 -9.45
N SER A 209 -19.77 7.70 -8.80
CA SER A 209 -19.76 6.67 -7.75
C SER A 209 -20.65 7.03 -6.56
N MET A 210 -20.66 8.31 -6.15
CA MET A 210 -21.55 8.79 -5.09
C MET A 210 -23.03 8.70 -5.47
N ALA A 211 -23.40 9.14 -6.69
CA ALA A 211 -24.76 9.02 -7.19
C ALA A 211 -25.21 7.55 -7.26
N ALA A 212 -24.37 6.68 -7.83
CA ALA A 212 -24.64 5.25 -7.93
C ALA A 212 -24.84 4.61 -6.55
N SER A 213 -24.06 5.00 -5.54
CA SER A 213 -24.21 4.49 -4.17
C SER A 213 -25.56 4.82 -3.51
N LEU A 214 -26.23 5.86 -4.02
CA LEU A 214 -27.57 6.28 -3.60
C LEU A 214 -28.68 5.74 -4.51
N GLY A 215 -28.35 4.90 -5.49
CA GLY A 215 -29.30 4.41 -6.49
C GLY A 215 -29.73 5.46 -7.52
N ILE A 216 -29.00 6.58 -7.62
CA ILE A 216 -29.28 7.64 -8.59
C ILE A 216 -28.58 7.30 -9.91
N THR A 217 -29.34 7.28 -11.00
CA THR A 217 -28.79 7.15 -12.35
C THR A 217 -28.45 8.54 -12.87
N VAL A 218 -27.18 8.76 -13.26
CA VAL A 218 -26.75 10.00 -13.91
C VAL A 218 -26.72 9.76 -15.41
N GLU A 219 -27.67 10.33 -16.13
CA GLU A 219 -27.66 10.32 -17.59
C GLU A 219 -26.68 11.38 -18.08
N TYR A 220 -25.63 10.95 -18.78
CA TYR A 220 -24.78 11.88 -19.50
C TYR A 220 -25.55 12.40 -20.70
N SER A 221 -26.08 13.61 -20.60
CA SER A 221 -26.51 14.39 -21.76
C SER A 221 -25.27 15.10 -22.29
N PRO A 222 -24.63 14.63 -23.38
CA PRO A 222 -23.72 15.50 -24.09
C PRO A 222 -24.56 16.70 -24.52
N THR A 223 -24.27 17.89 -24.00
CA THR A 223 -24.91 19.09 -24.52
C THR A 223 -24.65 19.14 -26.02
N GLY A 224 -25.72 19.04 -26.80
CA GLY A 224 -25.67 19.28 -28.23
C GLY A 224 -25.25 20.73 -28.47
N ASN A 225 -24.00 20.91 -28.92
CA ASN A 225 -23.58 21.59 -30.16
C ASN A 225 -22.06 21.61 -30.22
#